data_AF-A0A8J3SPI9-F1
#
_entry.id   AF-A0A8J3SPI9-F1
#
_cell.length_a   1.000
_cell.length_b   1.000
_cell.length_c   1.000
_cell.angle_alpha   90.00
_cell.angle_beta   90.00
_cell.angle_gamma   90.00
#
_symmetry.space_group_name_H-M   'P 1'
#
loop_
_entity.id
_entity.type
_entity.pdbx_description
1 polymer ?
#
loop_
_entity_poly.entity_id
_entity_poly.type
_entity_poly.pdbx_seq_one_letter_code
_entity_poly.pdbx_strand_id
1 'polypeptide(L)'
;MTTAGRTFALIALSAVLTLVAVVDAARDGSWDLLAVLALVLVLQAAVLTGARARRPSVSLRGDLHRWVTGRSAATGEPLERVVDRCVAAYRDGITREPGEGR
;
A
#
# COMPACT_ATOMS: atom_id res chain seq x y z
N MET A 1 12.78 6.06 -1.70
CA MET A 1 11.63 5.63 -0.86
C MET A 1 10.40 6.35 -1.39
N THR A 2 9.36 5.66 -1.84
CA THR A 2 8.14 6.32 -2.35
C THR A 2 7.38 6.99 -1.18
N THR A 3 6.68 8.09 -1.43
CA THR A 3 5.92 8.84 -0.40
C THR A 3 5.00 7.92 0.41
N ALA A 4 4.38 6.94 -0.25
CA ALA A 4 3.54 5.92 0.37
C ALA A 4 4.29 5.01 1.36
N GLY A 5 5.52 4.59 1.02
CA GLY A 5 6.35 3.77 1.92
C GLY A 5 6.82 4.55 3.15
N ARG A 6 7.11 5.84 3.00
CA ARG A 6 7.46 6.72 4.13
C ARG A 6 6.27 6.91 5.08
N THR A 7 5.08 7.19 4.55
CA THR A 7 3.87 7.35 5.36
C THR A 7 3.53 6.07 6.12
N PHE A 8 3.67 4.90 5.48
CA PHE A 8 3.46 3.61 6.14
C PHE A 8 4.42 3.42 7.33
N ALA A 9 5.72 3.68 7.13
CA ALA A 9 6.72 3.56 8.18
C ALA A 9 6.44 4.49 9.38
N LEU A 10 6.01 5.73 9.12
CA LEU A 10 5.66 6.69 10.16
C LEU A 10 4.42 6.25 10.95
N ILE A 11 3.39 5.73 10.29
CA ILE A 11 2.19 5.22 10.96
C ILE A 11 2.51 3.98 11.79
N ALA A 12 3.32 3.06 11.25
CA ALA A 12 3.76 1.88 11.98
C ALA A 12 4.56 2.25 13.24
N LEU A 13 5.50 3.19 13.13
CA LEU A 13 6.25 3.70 14.28
C LEU A 13 5.32 4.37 15.30
N SER A 14 4.39 5.21 14.84
CA SER A 14 3.40 5.84 15.71
C SER A 14 2.56 4.80 16.46
N ALA A 15 2.14 3.72 15.80
CA ALA A 15 1.36 2.67 16.43
C ALA A 15 2.13 1.93 17.53
N VAL A 16 3.43 1.68 17.33
CA VAL A 16 4.30 1.09 18.36
C VAL A 16 4.39 2.00 19.59
N LEU A 17 4.57 3.31 19.39
CA LEU A 17 4.60 4.28 20.49
C LEU A 17 3.25 4.36 21.22
N THR A 18 2.14 4.34 20.48
CA THR A 18 0.79 4.31 21.08
C THR A 18 0.58 3.05 21.92
N LEU A 19 1.06 1.88 21.46
CA LEU A 19 1.01 0.62 22.23
C LEU A 19 1.76 0.72 23.56
N VAL A 20 2.94 1.34 23.59
CA VAL A 20 3.68 1.58 24.84
C VAL A 20 2.87 2.44 25.80
N ALA A 21 2.28 3.53 25.28
CA ALA A 21 1.43 4.41 26.08
C ALA A 21 0.19 3.71 26.63
N VAL A 22 -0.40 2.75 25.89
CA VAL A 22 -1.55 1.95 26.39
C VAL A 22 -1.14 1.11 27.59
N VAL A 23 0.02 0.44 27.51
CA VAL A 23 0.52 -0.39 28.61
C VAL A 23 0.79 0.46 29.86
N ASP A 24 1.33 1.65 29.67
CA ASP A 24 1.58 2.61 30.74
C ASP A 24 0.28 3.10 31.38
N ALA A 25 -0.68 3.57 30.56
CA ALA A 25 -1.99 4.02 31.01
C ALA A 25 -2.78 2.94 31.77
N ALA A 26 -2.65 1.68 31.33
CA ALA A 26 -3.27 0.54 31.98
C ALA A 26 -2.67 0.23 33.35
N ARG A 27 -1.35 0.43 33.52
CA ARG A 27 -0.67 0.30 34.82
C ARG A 27 -1.05 1.42 35.78
N ASP A 28 -1.18 2.64 35.25
CA ASP A 28 -1.58 3.83 36.03
C ASP A 28 -3.09 3.88 36.34
N GLY A 29 -3.88 2.94 35.82
CA GLY A 29 -5.34 2.88 36.06
C GLY A 29 -6.12 4.04 35.41
N SER A 30 -5.52 4.70 34.42
CA SER A 30 -6.08 5.88 33.76
C SER A 30 -7.02 5.48 32.62
N TRP A 31 -8.27 5.17 32.96
CA TRP A 31 -9.27 4.65 32.01
C TRP A 31 -9.58 5.63 30.86
N ASP A 32 -9.60 6.94 31.13
CA ASP A 32 -9.85 7.95 30.10
C ASP A 32 -8.73 7.97 29.05
N LEU A 33 -7.47 7.92 29.50
CA LEU A 33 -6.31 7.88 28.62
C LEU A 33 -6.28 6.59 27.80
N LEU A 34 -6.62 5.46 28.43
CA LEU A 34 -6.70 4.16 27.77
C LEU A 34 -7.76 4.16 26.67
N ALA A 35 -8.93 4.75 26.90
CA ALA A 35 -9.98 4.88 25.89
C ALA A 35 -9.53 5.70 24.68
N VAL A 36 -8.85 6.83 24.91
CA VAL A 36 -8.32 7.68 23.83
C VAL A 36 -7.25 6.94 23.03
N LEU A 37 -6.30 6.28 23.69
CA LEU A 37 -5.23 5.54 23.01
C LEU A 37 -5.76 4.34 22.23
N ALA A 38 -6.78 3.64 22.76
CA ALA A 38 -7.45 2.57 22.04
C ALA A 38 -8.13 3.08 20.76
N LEU A 39 -8.80 4.24 20.81
CA LEU A 39 -9.38 4.88 19.63
C LEU A 39 -8.31 5.24 18.59
N VAL A 40 -7.17 5.78 19.04
CA VAL A 40 -6.02 6.10 18.15
C VAL A 40 -5.50 4.84 17.46
N LEU A 41 -5.35 3.73 18.19
CA LEU A 41 -4.94 2.45 17.61
C LEU A 41 -5.93 1.94 16.54
N VAL A 42 -7.24 2.08 16.80
CA VAL A 42 -8.28 1.71 15.83
C VAL A 42 -8.17 2.56 14.56
N LEU A 43 -7.94 3.87 14.68
CA LEU A 43 -7.73 4.75 13.53
C LEU A 43 -6.46 4.36 12.74
N GLN A 44 -5.35 4.13 13.42
CA GLN A 44 -4.11 3.69 12.78
C GLN A 44 -4.29 2.37 12.03
N ALA A 45 -4.98 1.39 12.65
CA ALA A 45 -5.31 0.12 12.01
C ALA A 45 -6.20 0.32 10.77
N ALA A 46 -7.21 1.19 10.84
CA ALA A 46 -8.07 1.52 9.71
C ALA A 46 -7.28 2.16 8.54
N VAL A 47 -6.31 3.02 8.83
CA VAL A 47 -5.45 3.63 7.80
C VAL A 47 -4.53 2.58 7.17
N LEU A 48 -3.90 1.71 7.97
CA LEU A 48 -2.99 0.66 7.48
C LEU A 48 -3.73 -0.36 6.60
N THR A 49 -4.93 -0.76 7.01
CA THR A 49 -5.78 -1.71 6.26
C THR A 49 -6.42 -1.05 5.03
N GLY A 50 -6.93 0.17 5.17
CA GLY A 50 -7.51 0.94 4.07
C GLY A 50 -6.51 1.28 2.97
N ALA A 51 -5.25 1.54 3.31
CA ALA A 51 -4.18 1.74 2.33
C ALA A 51 -3.94 0.49 1.47
N ARG A 52 -4.17 -0.71 2.02
CA ARG A 52 -4.06 -1.98 1.30
C ARG A 52 -5.30 -2.28 0.46
N ALA A 53 -6.50 -1.93 0.96
CA ALA A 53 -7.78 -2.12 0.27
C ALA A 53 -7.98 -1.19 -0.94
N ARG A 54 -7.31 -0.04 -0.99
CA ARG A 54 -7.40 0.92 -2.12
C ARG A 54 -6.72 0.46 -3.42
N ARG A 55 -6.19 -0.76 -3.50
CA ARG A 55 -5.78 -1.33 -4.79
C ARG A 55 -7.01 -1.93 -5.46
N PRO A 56 -7.64 -1.27 -6.45
CA PRO A 56 -8.78 -1.84 -7.15
C PRO A 56 -8.37 -3.19 -7.75
N SER A 57 -9.09 -4.24 -7.40
CA SER A 57 -8.95 -5.54 -8.04
C SER A 57 -9.54 -5.43 -9.44
N VAL A 58 -8.68 -5.46 -10.46
CA VAL A 58 -9.12 -5.47 -11.85
C VAL A 58 -9.28 -6.90 -12.29
N SER A 59 -10.47 -7.28 -12.73
CA SER A 59 -10.69 -8.58 -13.39
C SER A 59 -9.99 -8.56 -14.75
N LEU A 60 -8.98 -9.41 -14.91
CA LEU A 60 -8.25 -9.58 -16.16
C LEU A 60 -9.06 -10.48 -17.10
N ARG A 61 -9.18 -10.09 -18.39
CA ARG A 61 -9.68 -11.01 -19.43
C ARG A 61 -8.77 -12.25 -19.50
N GLY A 62 -9.36 -13.43 -19.71
CA GLY A 62 -8.65 -14.71 -19.63
C GLY A 62 -7.50 -14.86 -20.65
N ASP A 63 -7.63 -14.20 -21.79
CA ASP A 63 -6.63 -14.07 -22.84
C ASP A 63 -5.44 -13.21 -22.40
N LEU A 64 -5.69 -12.08 -21.73
CA LEU A 64 -4.63 -11.26 -21.15
C LEU A 64 -3.93 -12.00 -20.00
N HIS A 65 -4.70 -12.68 -19.14
CA HIS A 65 -4.14 -13.52 -18.09
C HIS A 65 -3.19 -14.58 -18.65
N ARG A 66 -3.61 -15.32 -19.69
CA ARG A 66 -2.74 -16.30 -20.37
C ARG A 66 -1.47 -15.68 -20.93
N TRP A 67 -1.56 -14.51 -21.55
CA TRP A 67 -0.39 -13.80 -22.06
C TRP A 67 0.58 -13.42 -20.94
N VAL A 68 0.10 -12.84 -19.84
CA VAL A 68 0.95 -12.43 -18.71
C VAL A 68 1.63 -13.64 -18.07
N THR A 69 0.89 -14.73 -17.85
CA THR A 69 1.44 -15.97 -17.29
C THR A 69 2.49 -16.60 -18.22
N GLY A 70 2.28 -16.56 -19.53
CA GLY A 70 3.29 -16.99 -20.50
C GLY A 70 4.55 -16.12 -20.45
N ARG A 71 4.38 -14.80 -20.31
CA ARG A 71 5.48 -13.84 -20.20
C ARG A 71 6.28 -14.03 -18.92
N SER A 72 5.61 -14.24 -17.77
CA SER A 72 6.27 -14.49 -16.49
C SER A 72 7.07 -15.79 -16.53
N ALA A 73 6.50 -16.86 -17.11
CA ALA A 73 7.21 -18.13 -17.29
C ALA A 73 8.45 -18.00 -18.18
N ALA A 74 8.37 -17.22 -19.27
CA ALA A 74 9.49 -17.02 -20.18
C ALA A 74 10.61 -16.14 -19.61
N THR A 75 10.29 -15.23 -18.68
CA THR A 75 11.26 -14.26 -18.12
C THR A 75 11.74 -14.63 -16.72
N GLY A 76 11.07 -15.55 -16.03
CA GLY A 76 11.31 -15.88 -14.62
C GLY A 76 10.89 -14.77 -13.65
N GLU A 77 10.22 -13.73 -14.13
CA GLU A 77 9.77 -12.62 -13.29
C GLU A 77 8.41 -12.92 -12.63
N PRO A 78 8.15 -12.37 -11.43
CA PRO A 78 6.82 -12.40 -10.83
C PRO A 78 5.77 -11.74 -11.73
N LEU A 79 4.57 -12.31 -11.77
CA LEU A 79 3.45 -11.85 -12.60
C LEU A 79 3.16 -10.35 -12.35
N GLU A 80 3.22 -9.92 -11.09
CA GLU A 80 2.97 -8.53 -10.68
C GLU A 80 3.98 -7.57 -11.31
N ARG A 81 5.24 -7.99 -11.44
CA ARG A 81 6.32 -7.16 -11.98
C ARG A 81 6.15 -6.94 -13.48
N VAL A 82 5.68 -7.97 -14.19
CA VAL A 82 5.36 -7.90 -15.61
C VAL A 82 4.20 -6.93 -15.84
N VAL A 83 3.12 -7.04 -15.05
CA VAL A 83 1.96 -6.16 -15.15
C VAL A 83 2.33 -4.71 -14.80
N ASP A 84 3.07 -4.49 -13.71
CA ASP A 84 3.50 -3.15 -13.30
C ASP A 84 4.33 -2.46 -14.40
N ARG A 85 5.22 -3.19 -15.07
CA ARG A 85 6.00 -2.67 -16.20
C ARG A 85 5.13 -2.30 -17.38
N CYS A 86 4.17 -3.16 -17.75
CA CYS A 86 3.24 -2.88 -18.85
C CYS A 86 2.38 -1.64 -18.55
N VAL A 87 1.87 -1.52 -17.33
CA VAL A 87 1.08 -0.35 -16.91
C VAL A 87 1.94 0.91 -16.86
N ALA A 88 3.18 0.82 -16.39
CA ALA A 88 4.12 1.94 -16.38
C ALA A 88 4.44 2.42 -17.81
N ALA A 89 4.73 1.50 -18.73
CA ALA A 89 4.99 1.83 -20.15
C ALA A 89 3.76 2.45 -20.83
N TYR A 90 2.56 1.92 -20.54
CA TYR A 90 1.31 2.48 -21.06
C TYR A 90 1.06 3.90 -20.54
N ARG A 91 1.29 4.14 -19.23
CA ARG A 91 1.17 5.47 -18.64
C ARG A 91 2.17 6.46 -19.22
N ASP A 92 3.42 6.03 -19.41
CA ASP A 92 4.45 6.87 -20.03
C ASP A 92 4.03 7.29 -21.45
N GLY A 93 3.51 6.34 -22.24
CA GLY A 93 3.00 6.60 -23.59
C GLY A 93 1.77 7.52 -23.66
N ILE A 94 0.95 7.59 -22.60
CA ILE A 94 -0.19 8.51 -22.52
C ILE A 94 0.22 9.90 -22.02
N THR A 95 1.23 9.97 -21.14
CA THR A 95 1.65 11.22 -20.51
C THR A 95 2.60 12.01 -21.42
N ARG A 96 3.23 11.35 -22.39
CA ARG A 96 4.07 11.99 -23.41
C ARG A 96 3.18 12.65 -24.47
N GLU A 97 3.03 13.97 -24.40
CA GLU A 97 2.36 14.74 -25.45
C GLU A 97 3.06 14.52 -26.81
N PRO A 98 2.31 14.47 -27.94
CA PRO A 98 2.86 14.21 -29.27
C PRO A 98 3.63 15.41 -29.87
N GLY A 99 4.39 16.16 -29.06
CA GLY A 99 5.10 17.38 -29.48
C GLY A 99 6.55 17.52 -29.01
N GLU A 100 7.02 16.69 -28.09
CA GLU A 100 8.37 16.86 -27.50
C GLU A 100 9.37 15.86 -28.11
N GLY A 101 9.71 16.16 -29.36
CA GLY A 101 10.65 15.40 -30.17
C GLY A 101 10.97 16.12 -31.47
N ARG A 102 11.61 17.30 -31.36
CA ARG A 102 12.34 17.90 -32.48
C ARG A 102 13.71 18.38 -32.01
#